data_AF-A0A7S3U9C6-F1
#
_entry.id   AF-A0A7S3U9C6-F1
#
_cell.length_a   1.000
_cell.length_b   1.000
_cell.length_c   1.000
_cell.angle_alpha   90.00
_cell.angle_beta   90.00
_cell.angle_gamma   90.00
#
_symmetry.space_group_name_H-M   'P 1'
#
loop_
_entity.id
_entity.type
_entity.pdbx_description
1 polymer ?
#
loop_
_entity_poly.entity_id
_entity_poly.type
_entity_poly.pdbx_seq_one_letter_code
_entity_poly.pdbx_strand_id
1 'polypeptide(L)'
;AGILSAPEYTIRRQMLRATWLSVASSPILFRFVIRMGGLPTLAPLSLSLSREQRVYGDVVGVRSVKWNETRQRGPILSLVAWLRHAARRLPHARFIAKLDDDVYLHSPSVRQLLDVVGTTRGVNVDRVYMGFLTWFHYMP
;
A
#
# COMPACT_ATOMS: atom_id res chain seq x y z
N ALA A 1 -4.61 2.67 3.27
CA ALA A 1 -3.16 2.41 3.13
C ALA A 1 -2.92 1.32 2.09
N GLY A 2 -2.06 1.59 1.11
CA GLY A 2 -1.62 0.61 0.13
C GLY A 2 -0.24 0.08 0.49
N ILE A 3 -0.13 -1.23 0.71
CA ILE A 3 1.12 -1.93 1.02
C ILE A 3 1.67 -2.47 -0.30
N LEU A 4 2.78 -1.91 -0.78
CA LEU A 4 3.38 -2.33 -2.05
C LEU A 4 4.09 -3.68 -1.85
N SER A 5 3.71 -4.69 -2.64
CA SER A 5 4.28 -6.03 -2.53
C SER A 5 4.46 -6.66 -3.92
N ALA A 6 5.44 -7.57 -4.03
CA ALA A 6 5.65 -8.35 -5.24
C ALA A 6 4.79 -9.63 -5.22
N PRO A 7 4.35 -10.14 -6.38
CA PRO A 7 3.59 -11.39 -6.48
C PRO A 7 4.14 -12.53 -5.62
N GLU A 8 5.45 -12.75 -5.70
CA GLU A 8 6.20 -13.83 -5.04
C GLU A 8 6.31 -13.70 -3.52
N TYR A 9 6.02 -12.53 -2.95
CA TYR A 9 6.18 -12.25 -1.51
C TYR A 9 4.97 -12.67 -0.66
N THR A 10 4.37 -13.82 -0.96
CA THR A 10 3.21 -14.36 -0.23
C THR A 10 3.49 -14.54 1.26
N ILE A 11 4.67 -15.07 1.62
CA ILE A 11 5.05 -15.27 3.02
C ILE A 11 5.12 -13.94 3.77
N ARG A 12 5.69 -12.87 3.16
CA ARG A 12 5.73 -11.55 3.79
C ARG A 12 4.33 -11.03 4.09
N ARG A 13 3.42 -11.11 3.11
CA ARG A 13 2.03 -10.69 3.29
C ARG A 13 1.32 -11.49 4.38
N GLN A 14 1.56 -12.80 4.47
CA GLN A 14 1.05 -13.64 5.56
C GLN A 14 1.59 -13.21 6.92
N MET A 15 2.89 -12.92 7.03
CA MET A 15 3.49 -12.44 8.28
C MET A 15 2.91 -11.09 8.70
N LEU A 16 2.69 -10.16 7.76
CA LEU A 16 2.04 -8.88 8.05
C LEU A 16 0.62 -9.12 8.60
N ARG A 17 -0.19 -9.96 7.93
CA ARG A 17 -1.54 -10.36 8.39
C ARG A 17 -1.54 -10.99 9.77
N ALA A 18 -0.56 -11.84 10.07
CA ALA A 18 -0.43 -12.54 11.35
C ALA A 18 0.14 -11.66 12.47
N THR A 19 0.62 -10.44 12.17
CA THR A 19 1.24 -9.53 13.14
C THR A 19 0.46 -8.23 13.24
N TRP A 20 1.09 -7.09 12.95
CA TRP A 20 0.54 -5.77 13.22
C TRP A 20 -0.73 -5.45 12.43
N LEU A 21 -0.95 -6.13 11.30
CA LEU A 21 -2.15 -5.95 10.50
C LEU A 21 -3.38 -6.61 11.15
N SER A 22 -3.21 -7.67 11.94
CA SER A 22 -4.31 -8.34 12.65
C SER A 22 -4.96 -7.45 13.71
N VAL A 23 -4.17 -6.53 14.29
CA VAL A 23 -4.58 -5.58 15.32
C VAL A 23 -4.83 -4.18 14.75
N ALA A 24 -4.91 -4.05 13.44
CA ALA A 24 -5.20 -2.79 12.76
C ALA A 24 -6.51 -2.19 13.28
N SER A 25 -6.47 -0.92 13.64
CA SER A 25 -7.64 -0.22 14.18
C SER A 25 -8.54 0.26 13.06
N SER A 26 -9.85 -0.02 13.15
CA SER A 26 -10.86 0.72 12.41
C SER A 26 -10.69 2.24 12.69
N PRO A 27 -10.85 3.14 11.70
CA PRO A 27 -11.32 2.91 10.32
C PRO A 27 -10.21 2.72 9.27
N ILE A 28 -9.00 2.31 9.64
CA ILE A 28 -7.88 2.22 8.69
C ILE A 28 -8.03 1.00 7.78
N LEU A 29 -8.18 1.25 6.48
CA LEU A 29 -8.22 0.20 5.47
C LEU A 29 -6.82 -0.11 4.93
N PHE A 30 -6.43 -1.38 4.94
CA PHE A 30 -5.18 -1.85 4.32
C PHE A 30 -5.45 -2.71 3.10
N ARG A 31 -4.63 -2.54 2.06
CA ARG A 31 -4.68 -3.31 0.81
C ARG A 31 -3.27 -3.62 0.31
N PHE A 32 -3.01 -4.86 -0.10
CA PHE A 32 -1.76 -5.23 -0.77
C PHE A 32 -1.85 -4.88 -2.25
N VAL A 33 -0.97 -4.00 -2.72
CA VAL A 33 -0.90 -3.57 -4.11
C VAL A 33 0.13 -4.44 -4.83
N ILE A 34 -0.35 -5.32 -5.70
CA ILE A 34 0.44 -6.39 -6.31
C ILE A 34 0.47 -6.22 -7.83
N ARG A 35 1.66 -6.22 -8.42
CA ARG A 35 1.85 -6.10 -9.88
C ARG A 35 1.46 -7.40 -10.57
N MET A 36 0.60 -7.34 -11.59
CA MET A 36 0.08 -8.52 -12.28
C MET A 36 0.12 -8.42 -13.80
N GLY A 37 0.69 -7.34 -14.35
CA GLY A 37 0.76 -7.13 -15.80
C GLY A 37 1.56 -8.23 -16.48
N GLY A 38 0.93 -8.93 -17.43
CA GLY A 38 1.54 -10.04 -18.17
C GLY A 38 1.82 -11.30 -17.34
N LEU A 39 1.27 -11.43 -16.13
CA LEU A 39 1.38 -12.67 -15.35
C LEU A 39 0.50 -13.75 -16.00
N PRO A 40 1.04 -14.92 -16.41
CA PRO A 40 0.23 -15.96 -17.04
C PRO A 40 -0.83 -16.49 -16.09
N THR A 41 -2.08 -16.60 -16.55
CA THR A 41 -3.25 -16.95 -15.73
C THR A 41 -3.10 -18.30 -15.02
N LEU A 42 -2.50 -19.28 -15.71
CA LEU A 42 -2.32 -20.65 -15.21
C LEU A 42 -0.97 -20.86 -14.52
N ALA A 43 -0.13 -19.82 -14.39
CA ALA A 43 1.10 -19.94 -13.63
C ALA A 43 0.77 -20.20 -12.14
N PRO A 44 1.57 -21.03 -11.42
CA PRO A 44 1.37 -21.30 -10.00
C PRO A 44 1.20 -20.02 -9.15
N LEU A 45 1.94 -18.96 -9.51
CA LEU A 45 1.88 -17.66 -8.85
C LEU A 45 0.53 -16.96 -9.01
N SER A 46 -0.06 -16.99 -10.21
CA SER A 46 -1.38 -16.44 -10.49
C SER A 46 -2.47 -17.20 -9.72
N LEU A 47 -2.37 -18.53 -9.68
CA LEU A 47 -3.29 -19.37 -8.90
C LEU A 47 -3.17 -19.12 -7.40
N SER A 48 -1.95 -18.97 -6.88
CA SER A 48 -1.70 -18.61 -5.49
C SER A 48 -2.30 -17.26 -5.12
N LEU A 49 -2.06 -16.22 -5.92
CA LEU A 49 -2.65 -14.89 -5.71
C LEU A 49 -4.18 -14.90 -5.80
N SER A 50 -4.75 -15.68 -6.72
CA SER A 50 -6.20 -15.81 -6.85
C SER A 50 -6.82 -16.46 -5.62
N ARG A 51 -6.15 -17.47 -5.04
CA ARG A 51 -6.55 -18.08 -3.76
C ARG A 51 -6.40 -17.09 -2.61
N GLU A 52 -5.28 -16.38 -2.53
CA GLU A 52 -5.03 -15.35 -1.51
C GLU A 52 -6.12 -14.27 -1.53
N GLN A 53 -6.45 -13.73 -2.70
CA GLN A 53 -7.51 -12.73 -2.84
C GLN A 53 -8.88 -13.27 -2.44
N ARG A 54 -9.18 -14.54 -2.74
CA ARG A 54 -10.44 -15.17 -2.33
C ARG A 54 -10.55 -15.31 -0.81
N VAL A 55 -9.44 -15.61 -0.13
CA VAL A 55 -9.41 -15.82 1.32
C VAL A 55 -9.44 -14.49 2.08
N TYR A 56 -8.63 -13.51 1.67
CA TYR A 56 -8.42 -12.28 2.46
C TYR A 56 -9.13 -11.05 1.90
N GLY A 57 -9.46 -11.02 0.60
CA GLY A 57 -10.16 -9.90 -0.04
C GLY A 57 -9.39 -8.57 -0.05
N ASP A 58 -8.09 -8.58 0.28
CA ASP A 58 -7.28 -7.40 0.53
C ASP A 58 -6.25 -7.08 -0.57
N VAL A 59 -6.25 -7.82 -1.68
CA VAL A 59 -5.33 -7.62 -2.81
C VAL A 59 -5.93 -6.68 -3.86
N VAL A 60 -5.13 -5.68 -4.24
CA VAL A 60 -5.33 -4.82 -5.40
C VAL A 60 -4.35 -5.25 -6.49
N GLY A 61 -4.85 -6.04 -7.44
CA GLY A 61 -4.07 -6.50 -8.60
C GLY A 61 -3.88 -5.39 -9.64
N VAL A 62 -2.64 -4.94 -9.83
CA VAL A 62 -2.24 -3.89 -10.77
C VAL A 62 -1.81 -4.52 -12.09
N ARG A 63 -2.72 -4.53 -13.07
CA ARG A 63 -2.42 -5.07 -14.42
C ARG A 63 -1.60 -4.13 -15.31
N SER A 64 -1.52 -2.84 -14.98
CA SER A 64 -0.77 -1.84 -15.76
C SER A 64 0.74 -1.88 -15.54
N VAL A 65 1.23 -2.70 -14.61
CA VAL A 65 2.66 -2.82 -14.27
C VAL A 65 3.06 -4.27 -14.40
N LYS A 66 4.16 -4.55 -15.11
CA LYS A 66 4.67 -5.91 -15.31
C LYS A 66 4.92 -6.60 -13.97
N TRP A 67 4.49 -7.85 -13.85
CA TRP A 67 4.57 -8.62 -12.61
C TRP A 67 6.01 -8.79 -12.11
N ASN A 68 6.95 -8.97 -13.05
CA ASN A 68 8.39 -9.12 -12.83
C ASN A 68 9.19 -7.83 -13.07
N GLU A 69 8.55 -6.65 -12.96
CA GLU A 69 9.26 -5.39 -13.11
C GLU A 69 10.41 -5.26 -12.08
N THR A 70 11.48 -4.60 -12.50
CA THR A 70 12.72 -4.43 -11.74
C THR A 70 12.51 -3.65 -10.42
N ARG A 71 13.46 -3.78 -9.48
CA ARG A 71 13.43 -2.99 -8.23
C ARG A 71 13.58 -1.49 -8.46
N GLN A 72 14.20 -1.07 -9.56
CA GLN A 72 14.39 0.35 -9.90
C GLN A 72 13.06 1.03 -10.28
N ARG A 73 12.18 0.33 -11.01
CA ARG A 73 10.93 0.91 -11.55
C ARG A 73 9.67 0.38 -10.87
N GLY A 74 9.71 -0.85 -10.38
CA GLY A 74 8.57 -1.55 -9.81
C GLY A 74 7.88 -0.79 -8.67
N PRO A 75 8.62 -0.29 -7.66
CA PRO A 75 8.03 0.45 -6.55
C PRO A 75 7.34 1.74 -7.01
N ILE A 76 7.99 2.56 -7.84
CA ILE A 76 7.41 3.84 -8.28
C ILE A 76 6.18 3.64 -9.17
N LEU A 77 6.21 2.65 -10.08
CA LEU A 77 5.07 2.32 -10.93
C LEU A 77 3.90 1.77 -10.11
N SER A 78 4.18 0.96 -9.08
CA SER A 78 3.17 0.45 -8.15
C SER A 78 2.56 1.56 -7.30
N LEU A 79 3.36 2.53 -6.84
CA LEU A 79 2.89 3.70 -6.13
C LEU A 79 1.93 4.53 -7.00
N VAL A 80 2.31 4.84 -8.25
CA VAL A 80 1.44 5.58 -9.17
C VAL A 80 0.13 4.83 -9.41
N ALA A 81 0.19 3.50 -9.59
CA ALA A 81 -1.00 2.68 -9.76
C ALA A 81 -1.89 2.66 -8.50
N TRP A 82 -1.29 2.59 -7.31
CA TRP A 82 -1.99 2.68 -6.04
C TRP A 82 -2.72 4.01 -5.89
N LEU A 83 -2.03 5.13 -6.11
CA LEU A 83 -2.64 6.47 -5.97
C LEU A 83 -3.81 6.64 -6.94
N ARG A 84 -3.68 6.18 -8.19
CA ARG A 84 -4.77 6.17 -9.18
C ARG A 84 -5.93 5.24 -8.79
N HIS A 85 -5.66 4.14 -8.12
CA HIS A 85 -6.69 3.23 -7.61
C HIS A 85 -7.43 3.88 -6.44
N ALA A 86 -6.69 4.37 -5.44
CA ALA A 86 -7.21 5.01 -4.24
C ALA A 86 -8.11 6.21 -4.61
N ALA A 87 -7.65 7.10 -5.48
CA ALA A 87 -8.42 8.26 -5.91
C ALA A 87 -9.78 7.89 -6.55
N ARG A 88 -9.87 6.75 -7.24
CA ARG A 88 -11.10 6.30 -7.91
C ARG A 88 -11.99 5.42 -7.05
N ARG A 89 -11.42 4.63 -6.14
CA ARG A 89 -12.12 3.57 -5.40
C ARG A 89 -12.35 3.91 -3.94
N LEU A 90 -11.65 4.91 -3.40
CA LEU A 90 -11.73 5.35 -2.02
C LEU A 90 -12.03 6.86 -1.95
N PRO A 91 -13.10 7.37 -2.60
CA PRO A 91 -13.36 8.81 -2.70
C PRO A 91 -13.63 9.49 -1.36
N HIS A 92 -14.00 8.72 -0.33
CA HIS A 92 -14.26 9.21 1.02
C HIS A 92 -13.09 9.00 1.98
N ALA A 93 -11.97 8.45 1.52
CA ALA A 93 -10.80 8.30 2.36
C ALA A 93 -10.17 9.68 2.60
N ARG A 94 -10.19 10.13 3.86
CA ARG A 94 -9.59 11.40 4.28
C ARG A 94 -8.07 11.45 4.07
N PHE A 95 -7.41 10.31 4.24
CA PHE A 95 -5.97 10.17 4.06
C PHE A 95 -5.65 8.93 3.22
N ILE A 96 -4.69 9.07 2.31
CA ILE A 96 -4.13 7.95 1.54
C ILE A 96 -2.66 7.78 1.95
N ALA A 97 -2.28 6.54 2.23
CA ALA A 97 -0.92 6.19 2.64
C ALA A 97 -0.32 5.10 1.75
N LYS A 98 1.00 5.07 1.66
CA LYS A 98 1.81 4.00 1.07
C LYS A 98 2.68 3.39 2.16
N LEU A 99 2.83 2.07 2.13
CA LEU A 99 3.78 1.29 2.93
C LEU A 99 4.51 0.30 2.02
N ASP A 100 5.68 -0.16 2.46
CA ASP A 100 6.34 -1.34 1.88
C ASP A 100 5.94 -2.61 2.65
N ASP A 101 6.19 -3.79 2.09
CA ASP A 101 5.80 -5.08 2.69
C ASP A 101 6.79 -5.64 3.73
N ASP A 102 7.79 -4.84 4.10
CA ASP A 102 8.82 -5.16 5.08
C ASP A 102 8.86 -4.15 6.24
N VAL A 103 7.79 -3.36 6.42
CA VAL A 103 7.67 -2.41 7.53
C VAL A 103 6.72 -2.89 8.63
N TYR A 104 6.95 -2.38 9.84
CA TYR A 104 6.00 -2.44 10.94
C TYR A 104 5.26 -1.11 11.08
N LEU A 105 3.96 -1.17 11.34
CA LEU A 105 3.15 0.02 11.60
C LEU A 105 2.37 -0.15 12.92
N HIS A 106 2.59 0.76 13.86
CA HIS A 106 1.75 0.86 15.05
C HIS A 106 0.43 1.59 14.71
N SER A 107 -0.57 0.82 14.26
CA SER A 107 -1.86 1.35 13.79
C SER A 107 -2.57 2.30 14.79
N PRO A 108 -2.57 2.05 16.12
CA PRO A 108 -3.21 2.96 17.07
C PRO A 108 -2.57 4.35 17.10
N SER A 109 -1.24 4.43 17.13
CA SER A 109 -0.53 5.72 17.13
C SER A 109 -0.71 6.48 15.83
N VAL A 110 -0.75 5.77 14.69
CA VAL A 110 -1.02 6.42 13.39
C VAL A 110 -2.43 6.98 13.35
N ARG A 111 -3.43 6.25 13.86
CA ARG A 111 -4.80 6.78 13.98
C ARG A 111 -4.82 8.05 14.82
N GLN A 112 -4.23 8.01 16.02
CA GLN A 112 -4.17 9.17 16.91
C GLN A 112 -3.51 10.38 16.24
N LEU A 113 -2.40 10.16 15.52
CA LEU A 113 -1.72 11.21 14.77
C LEU A 113 -2.62 11.83 13.70
N LEU A 114 -3.34 11.00 12.93
CA LEU A 114 -4.24 11.48 11.87
C LEU A 114 -5.47 12.22 12.45
N ASP A 115 -5.97 11.81 13.61
CA ASP A 115 -7.06 12.50 14.32
C ASP A 115 -6.63 13.90 14.77
N VAL A 116 -5.39 14.03 15.29
CA VAL A 116 -4.80 15.33 15.66
C VAL A 116 -4.59 16.20 14.42
N VAL A 117 -3.95 15.68 13.37
CA VAL A 117 -3.73 16.41 12.11
C VAL A 117 -5.06 16.88 11.53
N GLY A 118 -6.11 16.05 11.63
CA GLY A 118 -7.43 16.38 11.13
C GLY A 118 -8.18 17.47 11.91
N THR A 119 -7.72 17.85 13.10
CA THR A 119 -8.40 18.81 13.98
C THR A 119 -7.52 20.01 14.36
N THR A 120 -6.23 19.98 14.02
CA THR A 120 -5.26 21.02 14.38
C THR A 120 -5.55 22.32 13.65
N ARG A 121 -5.72 23.41 14.41
CA ARG A 121 -5.93 24.76 13.87
C ARG A 121 -4.71 25.20 13.06
N GLY A 122 -4.95 25.73 11.86
CA GLY A 122 -3.88 26.22 10.96
C GLY A 122 -3.31 25.16 10.02
N VAL A 123 -3.66 23.87 10.20
CA VAL A 123 -3.34 22.83 9.21
C VAL A 123 -4.41 22.82 8.13
N ASN A 124 -4.02 23.05 6.88
CA ASN A 124 -4.89 22.76 5.75
C ASN A 124 -4.90 21.25 5.52
N VAL A 125 -5.93 20.58 6.05
CA VAL A 125 -6.10 19.12 5.98
C VAL A 125 -6.20 18.58 4.56
N ASP A 126 -6.54 19.42 3.57
CA ASP A 126 -6.61 19.04 2.16
C ASP A 126 -5.21 18.99 1.51
N ARG A 127 -4.18 19.50 2.20
CA ARG A 127 -2.81 19.62 1.69
C ARG A 127 -1.79 19.08 2.68
N VAL A 128 -2.04 17.87 3.18
CA VAL A 128 -1.12 17.17 4.08
C VAL A 128 -0.32 16.13 3.31
N TYR A 129 1.00 16.24 3.40
CA TYR A 129 1.95 15.18 3.03
C TYR A 129 2.92 14.98 4.18
N MET A 130 3.00 13.74 4.68
CA MET A 130 3.71 13.42 5.92
C MET A 130 4.48 12.11 5.80
N GLY A 131 5.60 12.04 6.51
CA GLY A 131 6.52 10.91 6.52
C GLY A 131 7.93 11.39 6.85
N PHE A 132 8.91 10.50 6.74
CA PHE A 132 10.31 10.90 6.79
C PHE A 132 10.66 11.63 5.50
N LEU A 133 10.80 12.95 5.60
CA LEU A 133 11.23 13.80 4.50
C LEU A 133 12.74 13.96 4.53
N THR A 134 13.39 13.67 3.42
CA THR A 134 14.83 13.86 3.23
C THR A 134 15.05 14.90 2.15
N TRP A 135 16.06 15.73 2.33
CA TRP A 135 16.43 16.80 1.41
C TRP A 135 17.79 16.47 0.82
N PHE A 136 17.86 16.47 -0.51
CA PHE A 136 19.11 16.31 -1.23
C PHE A 136 19.41 17.60 -1.96
N HIS A 137 20.59 18.16 -1.74
CA HIS A 137 21.12 19.22 -2.57
C HIS A 137 21.81 18.58 -3.76
N TYR A 138 21.25 18.77 -4.96
CA TYR A 138 21.97 18.43 -6.18
C TYR A 138 23.07 19.49 -6.38
N MET A 139 24.32 19.08 -6.21
CA MET A 139 25.46 19.87 -6.69
C MET A 139 25.82 19.33 -8.09
N PRO A 140 25.77 20.18 -9.13
CA PRO A 140 26.07 19.78 -10.50
C PRO A 140 27.53 19.36 -10.71
#